data_AF-A0A0G1MNT5-F1
#
_entry.id   AF-A0A0G1MNT5-F1
#
_cell.length_a   1.000
_cell.length_b   1.000
_cell.length_c   1.000
_cell.angle_alpha   90.00
_cell.angle_beta   90.00
_cell.angle_gamma   90.00
#
_symmetry.space_group_name_H-M   'P 1'
#
loop_
_entity.id
_entity.type
_entity.pdbx_description
1 polymer ?
#
loop_
_entity_poly.entity_id
_entity_poly.type
_entity_poly.pdbx_seq_one_letter_code
_entity_poly.pdbx_strand_id
1 'polypeptide(L)' 'MMDKIKELRVNTGAGVMDAKKALEEAGGDMNKAAEIIRAKGLAKAESKSNREVNSGKVYCYT' A
#
# COMPACT_ATOMS: atom_id res chain seq x y z
N MET A 1 -10.12 -2.21 18.18
CA MET A 1 -10.03 -2.60 16.75
C MET A 1 -9.61 -1.45 15.85
N MET A 2 -9.96 -0.19 16.17
CA MET A 2 -9.56 0.99 15.39
C MET A 2 -8.07 1.35 15.47
N ASP A 3 -7.37 1.05 16.57
CA ASP A 3 -5.95 1.36 16.74
C ASP A 3 -5.03 0.62 15.76
N LYS A 4 -5.25 -0.68 15.57
CA LYS A 4 -4.48 -1.48 14.60
C LYS A 4 -4.61 -0.95 13.17
N ILE A 5 -5.79 -0.50 12.77
CA ILE A 5 -6.02 0.08 11.43
C ILE A 5 -5.28 1.41 11.28
N LYS A 6 -5.27 2.24 12.33
CA LYS A 6 -4.54 3.52 12.34
C LYS A 6 -3.04 3.31 12.31
N GLU A 7 -2.49 2.43 13.15
CA GLU A 7 -1.05 2.11 13.16
C GLU A 7 -0.59 1.55 11.82
N LEU A 8 -1.33 0.59 11.26
CA LEU A 8 -0.99 0.00 9.98
C LEU A 8 -1.04 1.05 8.85
N ARG A 9 -2.00 1.97 8.89
CA ARG A 9 -2.09 3.10 7.93
C ARG A 9 -0.93 4.08 8.08
N VAL A 10 -0.51 4.41 9.30
CA VAL A 10 0.62 5.32 9.52
C VAL A 10 1.92 4.67 9.04
N ASN A 11 2.10 3.37 9.28
CA ASN A 11 3.34 2.67 8.95
C ASN A 11 3.45 2.30 7.47
N THR A 12 2.34 1.99 6.79
CA THR A 12 2.34 1.58 5.38
C THR A 12 1.88 2.66 4.40
N GLY A 13 1.26 3.74 4.89
CA GLY A 13 0.68 4.80 4.05
C GLY A 13 -0.52 4.34 3.21
N ALA A 14 -0.99 3.10 3.38
CA ALA A 14 -2.08 2.54 2.58
C ALA A 14 -3.44 3.13 2.95
N GLY A 15 -4.34 3.22 1.97
CA GLY A 15 -5.70 3.72 2.17
C GLY A 15 -6.47 2.90 3.22
N VAL A 16 -7.38 3.55 3.95
CA VAL A 16 -8.14 2.95 5.07
C VAL A 16 -8.84 1.64 4.67
N MET A 17 -9.32 1.54 3.43
CA MET A 17 -9.94 0.31 2.89
C MET A 17 -8.95 -0.84 2.66
N ASP A 18 -7.75 -0.53 2.16
CA ASP A 18 -6.71 -1.54 1.91
C ASP A 18 -6.17 -2.06 3.25
N ALA A 19 -5.99 -1.17 4.24
CA ALA A 19 -5.59 -1.55 5.60
C ALA A 19 -6.64 -2.40 6.32
N LYS A 20 -7.94 -2.10 6.14
CA LYS A 20 -9.02 -2.88 6.74
C LYS A 20 -9.12 -4.28 6.13
N LYS A 21 -9.07 -4.40 4.79
CA LYS A 21 -9.03 -5.71 4.10
C LYS A 21 -7.80 -6.53 4.49
N ALA A 22 -6.63 -5.90 4.56
CA ALA A 22 -5.41 -6.57 4.96
C ALA A 22 -5.47 -7.07 6.42
N LEU A 23 -6.08 -6.31 7.34
CA LEU A 23 -6.29 -6.75 8.72
C LEU A 23 -7.34 -7.86 8.85
N GLU A 24 -8.38 -7.86 8.02
CA GLU A 24 -9.36 -8.96 7.94
C GLU A 24 -8.73 -10.24 7.39
N GLU A 25 -7.97 -10.17 6.29
CA GLU A 25 -7.25 -11.31 5.71
C GLU A 25 -6.11 -11.80 6.62
N ALA A 26 -5.48 -10.90 7.39
CA ALA A 26 -4.46 -11.24 8.36
C ALA A 26 -5.02 -11.68 9.73
N GLY A 27 -6.34 -11.65 9.94
CA GLY A 27 -6.95 -12.04 11.23
C GLY A 27 -6.49 -11.20 12.43
N GLY A 28 -6.07 -9.95 12.21
CA GLY A 28 -5.57 -9.05 13.26
C GLY A 28 -4.07 -9.09 13.51
N ASP A 29 -3.30 -9.76 12.65
CA ASP A 29 -1.85 -9.89 12.70
C ASP A 29 -1.15 -8.77 11.89
N MET A 30 -0.35 -7.92 12.54
CA MET A 30 0.23 -6.73 11.89
C MET A 30 1.26 -7.07 10.82
N ASN A 31 2.05 -8.13 11.01
CA ASN A 31 3.09 -8.52 10.06
C ASN A 31 2.48 -9.02 8.74
N LYS A 32 1.51 -9.94 8.83
CA LYS A 32 0.79 -10.43 7.64
C LYS A 32 0.02 -9.30 6.94
N ALA A 33 -0.60 -8.40 7.70
CA ALA A 33 -1.30 -7.27 7.11
C ALA A 33 -0.35 -6.34 6.33
N ALA A 34 0.88 -6.12 6.83
CA ALA A 34 1.90 -5.35 6.11
C ALA A 34 2.33 -6.04 4.80
N GLU A 35 2.50 -7.36 4.80
CA GLU A 35 2.83 -8.12 3.58
C GLU A 35 1.70 -8.07 2.55
N ILE A 36 0.44 -8.23 2.98
CA ILE A 36 -0.73 -8.15 2.09
C ILE A 36 -0.84 -6.76 1.45
N ILE A 37 -0.59 -5.70 2.21
CA ILE A 37 -0.58 -4.33 1.68
C ILE A 37 0.52 -4.16 0.63
N ARG A 38 1.70 -4.73 0.89
CA ARG A 38 2.83 -4.69 -0.05
C ARG A 38 2.49 -5.40 -1.37
N ALA A 39 1.94 -6.61 -1.28
CA ALA A 39 1.51 -7.39 -2.44
C ALA A 39 0.41 -6.67 -3.24
N LYS A 40 -0.61 -6.11 -2.57
CA LYS A 40 -1.65 -5.30 -3.22
C LYS A 40 -1.09 -4.01 -3.83
N GLY A 41 -0.10 -3.39 -3.19
CA GLY A 41 0.61 -2.22 -3.70
C GLY A 41 1.34 -2.53 -5.01
N LEU A 42 2.04 -3.67 -5.07
CA LEU A 42 2.70 -4.17 -6.27
C LEU A 42 1.69 -4.43 -7.40
N ALA A 43 0.58 -5.12 -7.13
CA ALA A 43 -0.46 -5.36 -8.13
C ALA A 43 -1.10 -4.06 -8.67
N LYS A 44 -1.33 -3.07 -7.79
CA LYS A 44 -1.79 -1.73 -8.19
C LYS A 44 -0.74 -0.97 -9.02
N ALA A 45 0.54 -1.12 -8.69
CA ALA A 45 1.63 -0.53 -9.43
C ALA A 45 1.77 -1.18 -10.82
N GLU A 46 1.66 -2.50 -10.91
CA GLU A 46 1.70 -3.26 -12.15
C GLU A 46 0.52 -2.88 -13.07
N SER A 47 -0.68 -2.76 -12.50
CA SER A 47 -1.87 -2.25 -13.21
C SER A 47 -1.70 -0.80 -13.69
N LYS A 48 -0.84 -0.02 -13.04
CA LYS A 48 -0.50 1.35 -13.45
C LYS A 48 0.69 1.41 -14.40
N SER A 49 1.58 0.42 -14.43
CA SER A 49 2.69 0.32 -15.40
C SER A 49 2.18 0.17 -16.82
N ASN A 50 1.00 -0.45 -17.01
CA ASN A 50 0.37 -0.52 -18.32
C ASN A 50 -0.26 0.82 -18.78
N ARG A 51 -0.27 1.86 -17.94
CA ARG A 51 -0.65 3.20 -18.39
C ARG A 51 0.57 3.88 -18.96
N GLU A 52 0.55 4.18 -20.26
CA GLU A 52 1.53 5.06 -20.88
C GLU A 52 1.53 6.42 -20.18
N VAL A 53 2.63 6.74 -19.48
CA VAL A 53 2.79 8.01 -18.78
C VAL A 53 3.56 8.96 -19.70
N ASN A 54 2.84 9.85 -20.39
CA ASN A 54 3.40 10.84 -21.33
C ASN A 54 3.96 12.11 -20.65
N SER A 55 4.23 12.09 -19.35
CA SER A 55 4.75 13.25 -18.61
C SER A 55 5.70 12.81 -17.50
N GLY A 56 6.94 13.32 -17.52
CA GLY A 56 8.00 13.03 -16.56
C GLY A 56 8.74 14.30 -16.14
N LYS A 57 9.52 14.22 -15.05
CA LYS A 57 10.39 15.31 -14.57
C LYS A 57 11.85 14.89 -14.68
N VAL A 58 12.69 15.74 -15.29
CA VAL A 58 14.15 15.56 -15.30
C VAL A 58 14.72 16.17 -14.02
N TYR A 59 15.31 15.34 -13.17
CA TYR A 59 16.07 15.80 -12.00
C TYR A 59 17.56 15.68 -12.30
N CYS A 60 18.29 16.78 -12.13
CA CYS A 60 19.75 16.82 -12.15
C CYS A 60 20.24 16.97 -10.71
N TYR A 61 21.06 16.04 -10.24
CA TYR A 61 21.80 16.20 -8.98
C TYR A 61 23.24 16.58 -9.34
N THR A 62 23.71 17.67 -8.74
CA THR A 62 25.11 18.12 -8.82
C THR A 62 25.97 17.34 -7.83
#